data_AF-V5G3D2-F1
#
_entry.id   AF-V5G3D2-F1
#
_cell.length_a   1.000
_cell.length_b   1.000
_cell.length_c   1.000
_cell.angle_alpha   90.00
_cell.angle_beta   90.00
_cell.angle_gamma   90.00
#
_symmetry.space_group_name_H-M   'P 1'
#
loop_
_entity.id
_entity.type
_entity.pdbx_description
1 polymer ?
#
loop_
_entity_poly.entity_id
_entity_poly.type
_entity_poly.pdbx_seq_one_letter_code
_entity_poly.pdbx_strand_id
1 'polypeptide(L)'
;MGLNPEQHIIPPNKYALNSPFPVLIYRDALPLPLSEENTTRFLEANEWEKRGVWGHIPVRHFHPNSHECYGIFQGESRLLLGQGQSDQEGGIEVDVYSGDVIVLPAGTAHCCLQSTKDYRYIGVYPKDCPRWRNELGKDSLDVDSLREEISSVPTPNHDPVGGRDGPLMRLWVTS
;
A
#
# COMPACT_ATOMS: atom_id res chain seq x y z
N MET A 1 18.93 12.41 9.00
CA MET A 1 18.16 11.45 9.82
C MET A 1 17.38 10.59 8.84
N GLY A 2 17.58 9.28 8.83
CA GLY A 2 16.82 8.40 7.93
C GLY A 2 15.35 8.38 8.33
N LEU A 3 14.44 8.52 7.35
CA LEU A 3 13.01 8.33 7.56
C LEU A 3 12.79 6.87 7.96
N ASN A 4 12.44 6.61 9.22
CA ASN A 4 12.01 5.28 9.65
C ASN A 4 10.48 5.24 9.56
N PRO A 5 9.90 4.34 8.75
CA PRO A 5 8.46 4.26 8.62
C PRO A 5 7.82 3.65 9.86
N GLU A 6 6.59 4.06 10.13
CA GLU A 6 5.67 3.29 10.98
C GLU A 6 5.44 1.92 10.35
N GLN A 7 5.26 0.90 11.18
CA GLN A 7 5.11 -0.49 10.75
C GLN A 7 3.82 -1.06 11.33
N HIS A 8 2.98 -1.60 10.45
CA HIS A 8 1.75 -2.28 10.84
C HIS A 8 1.71 -3.69 10.29
N ILE A 9 1.94 -4.67 11.16
CA ILE A 9 1.72 -6.08 10.84
C ILE A 9 0.24 -6.39 11.03
N ILE A 10 -0.40 -6.89 9.98
CA ILE A 10 -1.83 -7.17 9.95
C ILE A 10 -2.02 -8.69 9.80
N PRO A 11 -2.65 -9.37 10.77
CA PRO A 11 -2.82 -10.81 10.70
C PRO A 11 -3.79 -11.22 9.57
N PRO A 12 -3.62 -12.42 8.99
CA PRO A 12 -4.61 -12.98 8.07
C PRO A 12 -5.96 -13.16 8.76
N ASN A 13 -7.04 -13.04 8.00
CA ASN A 13 -8.39 -13.36 8.43
C ASN A 13 -9.12 -14.16 7.33
N LYS A 14 -10.44 -14.38 7.51
CA LYS A 14 -11.27 -15.19 6.61
C LYS A 14 -11.45 -14.60 5.22
N TYR A 15 -11.47 -13.27 5.10
CA TYR A 15 -11.81 -12.56 3.85
C TYR A 15 -10.65 -11.73 3.29
N ALA A 16 -9.52 -11.68 3.98
CA ALA A 16 -8.27 -11.09 3.52
C ALA A 16 -7.08 -11.84 4.15
N LEU A 17 -6.20 -12.40 3.31
CA LEU A 17 -5.00 -13.08 3.82
C LEU A 17 -3.95 -12.11 4.36
N ASN A 18 -4.01 -10.82 3.98
CA ASN A 18 -3.02 -9.82 4.35
C ASN A 18 -1.60 -10.30 3.99
N SER A 19 -0.58 -9.69 4.56
CA SER A 19 0.81 -10.01 4.25
C SER A 19 1.60 -10.31 5.51
N PRO A 20 2.59 -11.22 5.46
CA PRO A 20 3.58 -11.33 6.52
C PRO A 20 4.48 -10.08 6.61
N PHE A 21 4.58 -9.31 5.54
CA PHE A 21 5.30 -8.03 5.56
C PHE A 21 4.45 -6.93 6.21
N PRO A 22 5.07 -6.02 6.97
CA PRO A 22 4.36 -4.88 7.53
C PRO A 22 3.96 -3.89 6.42
N VAL A 23 2.78 -3.28 6.56
CA VAL A 23 2.48 -2.01 5.89
C VAL A 23 3.44 -0.96 6.44
N LEU A 24 4.03 -0.17 5.55
CA LEU A 24 4.97 0.89 5.90
C LEU A 24 4.35 2.25 5.65
N ILE A 25 4.41 3.17 6.63
CA ILE A 25 3.97 4.55 6.45
C ILE A 25 5.14 5.49 6.73
N TYR A 26 5.59 6.20 5.70
CA TYR A 26 6.62 7.24 5.78
C TYR A 26 5.91 8.58 5.94
N ARG A 27 6.09 9.21 7.10
CA ARG A 27 5.49 10.50 7.41
C ARG A 27 6.28 11.63 6.77
N ASP A 28 5.57 12.56 6.11
CA ASP A 28 6.14 13.77 5.48
C ASP A 28 7.39 13.47 4.62
N ALA A 29 7.28 12.45 3.75
CA ALA A 29 8.38 11.94 2.95
C ALA A 29 8.45 12.56 1.55
N LEU A 30 7.36 13.15 1.06
CA LEU A 30 7.29 13.71 -0.28
C LEU A 30 8.01 15.07 -0.37
N PRO A 31 8.67 15.38 -1.49
CA PRO A 31 9.35 16.65 -1.67
C PRO A 31 8.37 17.81 -1.85
N LEU A 32 8.71 18.97 -1.28
CA LEU A 32 7.98 20.22 -1.50
C LEU A 32 8.39 20.90 -2.81
N PRO A 33 7.47 21.64 -3.47
CA PRO A 33 6.05 21.75 -3.14
C PRO A 33 5.30 20.45 -3.44
N LEU A 34 4.31 20.11 -2.60
CA LEU A 34 3.48 18.94 -2.84
C LEU A 34 2.66 19.13 -4.12
N SER A 35 2.82 18.21 -5.06
CA SER A 35 2.12 18.20 -6.34
C SER A 35 2.10 16.80 -6.93
N GLU A 36 1.16 16.52 -7.82
CA GLU A 36 1.12 15.25 -8.55
C GLU A 36 2.44 15.00 -9.29
N GLU A 37 3.00 16.02 -9.94
CA GLU A 37 4.23 15.92 -10.72
C GLU A 37 5.45 15.59 -9.84
N ASN A 38 5.66 16.34 -8.75
CA ASN A 38 6.79 16.11 -7.86
C ASN A 38 6.71 14.75 -7.16
N THR A 39 5.50 14.36 -6.76
CA THR A 39 5.23 13.04 -6.15
C THR A 39 5.50 11.92 -7.13
N THR A 40 5.07 12.07 -8.39
CA THR A 40 5.32 11.09 -9.46
C THR A 40 6.81 10.90 -9.68
N ARG A 41 7.53 12.00 -9.90
CA ARG A 41 8.99 11.96 -10.11
C ARG A 41 9.74 11.36 -8.92
N PHE A 42 9.30 11.65 -7.70
CA PHE A 42 9.92 11.13 -6.49
C PHE A 42 9.75 9.61 -6.37
N LEU A 43 8.53 9.10 -6.49
CA LEU A 43 8.28 7.68 -6.33
C LEU A 43 8.79 6.83 -7.51
N GLU A 44 8.78 7.37 -8.73
CA GLU A 44 9.33 6.66 -9.90
C GLU A 44 10.86 6.65 -9.98
N ALA A 45 11.56 7.36 -9.08
CA ALA A 45 13.02 7.38 -9.04
C ALA A 45 13.63 6.01 -8.67
N ASN A 46 12.84 5.09 -8.10
CA ASN A 46 13.30 3.87 -7.44
C ASN A 46 12.70 2.58 -8.01
N GLU A 47 12.59 2.42 -9.33
CA GLU A 47 12.02 1.22 -9.98
C GLU A 47 10.53 0.95 -9.66
N TRP A 48 9.80 1.99 -9.26
CA TRP A 48 8.35 1.99 -9.22
C TRP A 48 7.79 2.77 -10.41
N GLU A 49 6.59 2.41 -10.85
CA GLU A 49 5.93 3.03 -12.00
C GLU A 49 4.52 3.48 -11.61
N LYS A 50 4.19 4.73 -11.91
CA LYS A 50 2.86 5.30 -11.69
C LYS A 50 1.85 4.62 -12.60
N ARG A 51 0.77 4.13 -11.99
CA ARG A 51 -0.35 3.52 -12.72
C ARG A 51 -1.63 4.34 -12.68
N GLY A 52 -1.68 5.39 -11.86
CA GLY A 52 -2.82 6.27 -11.81
C GLY A 52 -2.76 7.32 -10.72
N VAL A 53 -3.83 8.11 -10.67
CA VAL A 53 -4.09 9.11 -9.65
C VAL A 53 -5.51 8.90 -9.20
N TRP A 54 -5.70 8.78 -7.89
CA TRP A 54 -6.97 8.44 -7.29
C TRP A 54 -7.31 9.43 -6.19
N GLY A 55 -8.51 9.28 -5.65
CA GLY A 55 -8.97 9.97 -4.45
C GLY A 55 -9.67 8.96 -3.55
N HIS A 56 -10.80 9.33 -2.96
CA HIS A 56 -11.54 8.43 -2.07
C HIS A 56 -12.00 7.13 -2.76
N ILE A 57 -11.55 5.97 -2.28
CA ILE A 57 -12.02 4.64 -2.70
C ILE A 57 -12.62 3.93 -1.47
N PRO A 58 -13.95 3.85 -1.33
CA PRO A 58 -14.58 3.27 -0.14
C PRO A 58 -14.68 1.73 -0.20
N VAL A 59 -14.44 1.16 -1.38
CA VAL A 59 -14.58 -0.28 -1.61
C VAL A 59 -13.36 -0.98 -1.02
N ARG A 60 -13.60 -1.87 -0.05
CA ARG A 60 -12.57 -2.77 0.48
C ARG A 60 -12.08 -3.70 -0.61
N HIS A 61 -10.76 -3.70 -0.81
CA HIS A 61 -10.10 -4.55 -1.79
C HIS A 61 -8.66 -4.83 -1.38
N PHE A 62 -8.03 -5.83 -2.00
CA PHE A 62 -6.59 -6.05 -1.97
C PHE A 62 -6.06 -6.53 -3.31
N HIS A 63 -4.75 -6.43 -3.46
CA HIS A 63 -4.01 -6.93 -4.62
C HIS A 63 -3.22 -8.19 -4.23
N PRO A 64 -3.66 -9.39 -4.64
CA PRO A 64 -2.93 -10.61 -4.32
C PRO A 64 -1.65 -10.78 -5.15
N ASN A 65 -1.52 -10.09 -6.27
CA ASN A 65 -0.45 -10.30 -7.26
C ASN A 65 0.55 -9.15 -7.39
N SER A 66 0.43 -8.09 -6.60
CA SER A 66 1.32 -6.93 -6.67
C SER A 66 1.38 -6.17 -5.34
N HIS A 67 2.56 -5.68 -5.01
CA HIS A 67 2.73 -4.62 -4.02
C HIS A 67 2.22 -3.29 -4.58
N GLU A 68 1.78 -2.40 -3.69
CA GLU A 68 1.28 -1.08 -4.06
C GLU A 68 1.89 -0.02 -3.14
N CYS A 69 2.08 1.19 -3.67
CA CYS A 69 2.55 2.32 -2.89
C CYS A 69 1.75 3.58 -3.26
N TYR A 70 1.26 4.31 -2.27
CA TYR A 70 0.63 5.62 -2.46
C TYR A 70 1.58 6.76 -2.10
N GLY A 71 1.56 7.81 -2.90
CA GLY A 71 2.07 9.13 -2.51
C GLY A 71 0.93 10.13 -2.41
N ILE A 72 0.65 10.60 -1.20
CA ILE A 72 -0.47 11.50 -0.92
C ILE A 72 0.00 12.94 -1.06
N PHE A 73 -0.40 13.61 -2.13
CA PHE A 73 0.06 14.96 -2.42
C PHE A 73 -0.97 16.03 -2.09
N GLN A 74 -2.21 15.65 -1.77
CA GLN A 74 -3.29 16.57 -1.44
C GLN A 74 -4.33 15.94 -0.51
N GLY A 75 -4.84 16.74 0.43
CA GLY A 75 -5.86 16.35 1.41
C GLY A 75 -5.37 15.33 2.44
N GLU A 76 -6.32 14.65 3.05
CA GLU A 76 -6.10 13.60 4.06
C GLU A 76 -7.21 12.53 3.98
N SER A 77 -6.91 11.34 4.48
CA SER A 77 -7.86 10.25 4.57
C SER A 77 -7.62 9.40 5.80
N ARG A 78 -8.70 8.80 6.32
CA ARG A 78 -8.62 7.65 7.21
C ARG A 78 -8.76 6.38 6.39
N LEU A 79 -7.72 5.56 6.40
CA LEU A 79 -7.73 4.25 5.75
C LEU A 79 -8.08 3.16 6.77
N LEU A 80 -8.86 2.19 6.33
CA LEU A 80 -9.05 0.92 7.01
C LEU A 80 -8.14 -0.10 6.34
N LEU A 81 -7.31 -0.79 7.11
CA LEU A 81 -6.42 -1.85 6.66
C LEU A 81 -6.83 -3.18 7.28
N GLY A 82 -6.71 -4.27 6.51
CA GLY A 82 -6.86 -5.62 7.01
C GLY A 82 -8.28 -6.18 7.04
N GLN A 83 -9.26 -5.54 6.42
CA GLN A 83 -10.63 -6.06 6.32
C GLN A 83 -11.05 -6.25 4.85
N GLY A 84 -11.42 -7.48 4.51
CA GLY A 84 -12.20 -7.79 3.32
C GLY A 84 -13.65 -7.28 3.43
N GLN A 85 -14.39 -7.35 2.34
CA GLN A 85 -15.74 -6.80 2.28
C GLN A 85 -16.73 -7.49 3.24
N SER A 86 -16.55 -8.78 3.51
CA SER A 86 -17.41 -9.55 4.41
C SER A 86 -16.92 -9.58 5.87
N ASP A 87 -15.75 -9.02 6.19
CA ASP A 87 -15.29 -8.87 7.57
C ASP A 87 -16.18 -7.89 8.35
N GLN A 88 -16.53 -8.27 9.58
CA GLN A 88 -17.32 -7.46 10.51
C GLN A 88 -16.47 -6.84 11.63
N GLU A 89 -15.29 -7.38 11.90
CA GLU A 89 -14.39 -6.96 12.98
C GLU A 89 -12.92 -7.19 12.60
N GLY A 90 -11.99 -6.71 13.42
CA GLY A 90 -10.55 -6.73 13.14
C GLY A 90 -10.09 -5.58 12.26
N GLY A 91 -8.92 -5.73 11.63
CA GLY A 91 -8.26 -4.63 10.91
C GLY A 91 -7.77 -3.51 11.83
N ILE A 92 -7.22 -2.47 11.20
CA ILE A 92 -6.76 -1.25 11.88
C ILE A 92 -7.13 -0.02 11.06
N GLU A 93 -7.38 1.10 11.74
CA GLU A 93 -7.55 2.40 11.11
C GLU A 93 -6.25 3.21 11.20
N VAL A 94 -5.84 3.81 10.09
CA VAL A 94 -4.69 4.71 10.03
C VAL A 94 -5.07 6.01 9.36
N ASP A 95 -4.69 7.13 9.96
CA ASP A 95 -4.82 8.45 9.34
C ASP A 95 -3.59 8.73 8.47
N VAL A 96 -3.81 9.24 7.26
CA VAL A 96 -2.77 9.59 6.29
C VAL A 96 -3.00 10.99 5.74
N TYR A 97 -1.90 11.73 5.54
CA TYR A 97 -1.93 13.16 5.24
C TYR A 97 -1.11 13.49 3.99
N SER A 98 -1.35 14.68 3.44
CA SER A 98 -0.48 15.26 2.40
C SER A 98 0.98 15.27 2.86
N GLY A 99 1.87 14.71 2.05
CA GLY A 99 3.27 14.50 2.37
C GLY A 99 3.61 13.04 2.70
N ASP A 100 2.62 12.23 3.10
CA ASP A 100 2.85 10.84 3.49
C ASP A 100 2.99 9.91 2.27
N VAL A 101 3.77 8.85 2.47
CA VAL A 101 3.87 7.70 1.56
C VAL A 101 3.50 6.43 2.31
N ILE A 102 2.61 5.62 1.75
CA ILE A 102 2.21 4.33 2.33
C ILE A 102 2.53 3.20 1.35
N VAL A 103 3.19 2.15 1.83
CA VAL A 103 3.53 0.95 1.06
C VAL A 103 2.75 -0.24 1.59
N LEU A 104 1.94 -0.82 0.71
CA LEU A 104 1.00 -1.90 0.97
C LEU A 104 1.56 -3.18 0.35
N PRO A 105 1.98 -4.17 1.15
CA PRO A 105 2.41 -5.44 0.62
C PRO A 105 1.21 -6.23 0.04
N ALA A 106 1.49 -7.12 -0.92
CA ALA A 106 0.47 -7.91 -1.59
C ALA A 106 -0.37 -8.68 -0.56
N GLY A 107 -1.68 -8.76 -0.83
CA GLY A 107 -2.65 -9.35 0.08
C GLY A 107 -3.28 -8.40 1.10
N THR A 108 -2.69 -7.22 1.35
CA THR A 108 -3.21 -6.26 2.33
C THR A 108 -4.53 -5.64 1.88
N ALA A 109 -5.62 -5.99 2.58
CA ALA A 109 -6.91 -5.34 2.34
C ALA A 109 -6.90 -3.89 2.81
N HIS A 110 -7.47 -3.00 2.01
CA HIS A 110 -7.53 -1.58 2.33
C HIS A 110 -8.71 -0.86 1.67
N CYS A 111 -9.17 0.22 2.29
CA CYS A 111 -10.05 1.23 1.69
C CYS A 111 -9.99 2.57 2.44
N CYS A 112 -10.58 3.61 1.86
CA CYS A 112 -10.84 4.88 2.53
C CYS A 112 -12.16 4.80 3.31
N LEU A 113 -12.13 5.08 4.62
CA LEU A 113 -13.34 5.27 5.44
C LEU A 113 -13.85 6.70 5.33
N GLN A 114 -12.94 7.65 5.38
CA GLN A 114 -13.21 9.10 5.35
C GLN A 114 -12.09 9.79 4.58
N SER A 115 -12.39 10.91 3.93
CA SER A 115 -11.38 11.77 3.34
C SER A 115 -11.88 13.20 3.18
N THR A 116 -10.96 14.15 3.06
CA THR A 116 -11.31 15.48 2.58
C THR A 116 -11.80 15.40 1.12
N LYS A 117 -12.55 16.42 0.68
CA LYS A 117 -13.11 16.48 -0.68
C LYS A 117 -12.04 16.51 -1.77
N ASP A 118 -10.87 17.00 -1.41
CA ASP A 118 -9.75 17.23 -2.30
C ASP A 118 -8.64 16.19 -2.14
N TYR A 119 -8.88 15.14 -1.36
CA TYR A 119 -7.92 14.04 -1.16
C TYR A 119 -7.52 13.41 -2.48
N ARG A 120 -6.21 13.44 -2.76
CA ARG A 120 -5.61 12.85 -3.95
C ARG A 120 -4.27 12.21 -3.61
N TYR A 121 -4.06 11.03 -4.18
CA TYR A 121 -2.79 10.33 -4.14
C TYR A 121 -2.47 9.77 -5.52
N ILE A 122 -1.19 9.59 -5.80
CA ILE A 122 -0.77 8.72 -6.89
C ILE A 122 -0.58 7.31 -6.35
N GLY A 123 -0.87 6.31 -7.15
CA GLY A 123 -0.49 4.92 -6.86
C GLY A 123 0.58 4.46 -7.85
N VAL A 124 1.67 3.96 -7.29
CA VAL A 124 2.79 3.39 -8.00
C VAL A 124 2.93 1.92 -7.62
N TYR A 125 3.49 1.14 -8.54
CA TYR A 125 3.67 -0.31 -8.39
C TYR A 125 5.09 -0.67 -8.85
N PRO A 126 5.70 -1.77 -8.38
CA PRO A 126 7.01 -2.18 -8.87
C PRO A 126 6.98 -2.34 -10.40
N LYS A 127 7.98 -1.82 -11.10
CA LYS A 127 7.93 -1.63 -12.57
C LYS A 127 7.62 -2.91 -13.35
N ASP A 128 8.20 -4.03 -12.94
CA ASP A 128 8.07 -5.33 -13.61
C ASP A 128 6.93 -6.19 -13.04
N CYS A 129 6.06 -5.65 -12.18
CA CYS A 129 4.92 -6.40 -11.67
C CYS A 129 3.81 -6.54 -12.74
N PRO A 130 3.00 -7.61 -12.66
CA PRO A 130 1.81 -7.71 -13.50
C PRO A 130 0.83 -6.58 -13.18
N ARG A 131 -0.16 -6.39 -14.07
CA ARG A 131 -1.30 -5.52 -13.75
C ARG A 131 -1.98 -6.03 -12.47
N TRP A 132 -2.25 -5.13 -11.53
CA TRP A 132 -2.90 -5.45 -10.27
C TRP A 132 -4.28 -6.10 -10.50
N ARG A 133 -4.57 -7.09 -9.67
CA ARG A 133 -5.88 -7.72 -9.57
C ARG A 133 -6.60 -7.16 -8.33
N ASN A 134 -7.92 -7.06 -8.39
CA ASN A 134 -8.73 -6.68 -7.23
C ASN A 134 -9.43 -7.91 -6.69
N GLU A 135 -9.12 -8.31 -5.46
CA GLU A 135 -9.94 -9.22 -4.67
C GLU A 135 -10.69 -8.41 -3.63
N LEU A 136 -11.99 -8.69 -3.47
CA LEU A 136 -12.87 -7.93 -2.60
C LEU A 136 -13.07 -8.60 -1.25
N GLY A 137 -12.84 -9.92 -1.15
CA GLY A 137 -13.13 -10.66 0.08
C GLY A 137 -14.64 -10.71 0.38
N LYS A 138 -15.45 -10.93 -0.66
CA LYS A 138 -16.92 -11.07 -0.56
C LYS A 138 -17.32 -12.47 -0.10
N ASP A 139 -16.67 -13.48 -0.66
CA ASP A 139 -16.92 -14.89 -0.36
C ASP A 139 -15.74 -15.50 0.39
N SER A 140 -15.90 -16.74 0.87
CA SER A 140 -14.75 -17.48 1.39
C SER A 140 -13.69 -17.61 0.30
N LEU A 141 -12.48 -17.14 0.61
CA LEU A 141 -11.34 -17.18 -0.27
C LEU A 141 -10.90 -18.63 -0.54
N ASP A 142 -10.42 -18.92 -1.76
CA ASP A 142 -9.56 -20.08 -1.98
C ASP A 142 -8.20 -19.77 -1.35
N VAL A 143 -8.10 -20.11 -0.06
CA VAL A 143 -7.00 -19.70 0.81
C VAL A 143 -5.65 -20.22 0.30
N ASP A 144 -5.60 -21.43 -0.26
CA ASP A 144 -4.34 -22.03 -0.66
C ASP A 144 -3.82 -21.40 -1.96
N SER A 145 -4.71 -21.23 -2.96
CA SER A 145 -4.39 -20.54 -4.21
C SER A 145 -3.98 -19.08 -3.98
N LEU A 146 -4.71 -18.34 -3.14
CA LEU A 146 -4.38 -16.96 -2.82
C LEU A 146 -3.11 -16.83 -2.00
N ARG A 147 -2.84 -17.77 -1.08
CA ARG A 147 -1.58 -17.78 -0.34
C ARG A 147 -0.40 -18.00 -1.28
N GLU A 148 -0.53 -18.94 -2.22
CA GLU A 148 0.49 -19.18 -3.25
C GLU A 148 0.73 -17.91 -4.08
N GLU A 149 -0.33 -17.30 -4.60
CA GLU A 149 -0.26 -16.06 -5.40
C GLU A 149 0.45 -14.93 -4.63
N ILE A 150 0.02 -14.63 -3.40
CA ILE A 150 0.61 -13.58 -2.56
C ILE A 150 2.07 -13.88 -2.24
N SER A 151 2.40 -15.12 -1.88
CA SER A 151 3.77 -15.51 -1.54
C SER A 151 4.71 -15.51 -2.75
N SER A 152 4.17 -15.59 -3.96
CA SER A 152 4.92 -15.55 -5.21
C SER A 152 5.27 -14.12 -5.65
N VAL A 153 4.66 -13.09 -5.05
CA VAL A 153 4.96 -11.69 -5.38
C VAL A 153 6.39 -11.36 -4.93
N PRO A 154 7.30 -11.01 -5.85
CA PRO A 154 8.68 -10.70 -5.49
C PRO A 154 8.75 -9.44 -4.64
N THR A 155 9.56 -9.49 -3.57
CA THR A 155 9.94 -8.29 -2.82
C THR A 155 10.59 -7.27 -3.78
N PRO A 156 10.21 -5.98 -3.73
CA PRO A 156 10.81 -4.96 -4.59
C PRO A 156 12.31 -4.84 -4.36
N ASN A 157 13.09 -4.58 -5.42
CA ASN A 157 14.54 -4.38 -5.33
C ASN A 157 14.93 -3.03 -4.69
N HIS A 158 13.96 -2.11 -4.59
CA HIS A 158 14.15 -0.76 -4.07
C HIS A 158 12.95 -0.32 -3.26
N ASP A 159 13.23 0.38 -2.16
CA ASP A 159 12.26 1.16 -1.42
C ASP A 159 11.81 2.37 -2.27
N PRO A 160 10.49 2.66 -2.37
CA PRO A 160 10.01 3.77 -3.19
C PRO A 160 10.48 5.16 -2.71
N VAL A 161 10.79 5.30 -1.41
CA VAL A 161 11.27 6.54 -0.78
C VAL A 161 12.80 6.56 -0.70
N GLY A 162 13.40 5.49 -0.19
CA GLY A 162 14.83 5.42 0.14
C GLY A 162 15.72 4.68 -0.86
N GLY A 163 15.17 4.13 -1.95
CA GLY A 163 15.92 3.34 -2.92
C GLY A 163 16.53 2.07 -2.33
N ARG A 164 17.76 1.73 -2.75
CA ARG A 164 18.45 0.49 -2.34
C ARG A 164 18.83 0.42 -0.86
N ASP A 165 18.94 1.59 -0.21
CA ASP A 165 19.29 1.69 1.21
C ASP A 165 18.06 2.03 2.07
N GLY A 166 16.88 2.03 1.47
CA GLY A 166 15.65 2.39 2.15
C GLY A 166 15.17 1.36 3.17
N PRO A 167 14.36 1.77 4.16
CA PRO A 167 13.83 0.90 5.20
C PRO A 167 13.13 -0.36 4.71
N LEU A 168 12.41 -0.33 3.59
CA LEU A 168 11.74 -1.51 3.03
C LEU A 168 12.71 -2.67 2.85
N MET A 169 13.92 -2.40 2.36
CA MET A 169 14.93 -3.42 2.05
C MET A 169 15.38 -4.24 3.27
N ARG A 170 15.25 -3.68 4.47
CA ARG A 170 15.60 -4.35 5.74
C ARG A 170 14.38 -4.82 6.54
N LEU A 171 13.18 -4.29 6.25
CA LEU A 171 11.94 -4.61 6.96
C LEU A 171 11.15 -5.72 6.26
N TRP A 172 11.28 -5.83 4.94
CA TRP A 172 10.64 -6.88 4.13
C TRP A 172 11.64 -7.98 3.79
N VAL A 173 12.24 -8.57 4.83
CA VAL A 173 13.17 -9.70 4.67
C VAL A 173 12.37 -10.98 4.81
N THR A 174 12.36 -11.80 3.76
CA THR A 174 11.89 -13.19 3.87
C THR A 174 12.90 -13.99 4.68
N SER A 175 12.42 -14.65 5.74
CA SER A 175 13.20 -15.67 6.46
C SER A 175 13.26 -16.98 5.70
#